data_AF-A0A7N2REC1-F1
#
_entry.id   AF-A0A7N2REC1-F1
#
_cell.length_a   1.000
_cell.length_b   1.000
_cell.length_c   1.000
_cell.angle_alpha   90.00
_cell.angle_beta   90.00
_cell.angle_gamma   90.00
#
_symmetry.space_group_name_H-M   'P 1'
#
loop_
_entity.id
_entity.type
_entity.pdbx_description
1 polymer ?
#
loop_
_entity_poly.entity_id
_entity_poly.type
_entity_poly.pdbx_seq_one_letter_code
_entity_poly.pdbx_strand_id
1 'polypeptide(L)'
;MFRVLKQLGSPIITFTRQDCRCLATRIPQKRFRHIYREANKCADCLASIGSLLDSDFAVFSSPPVDLLSFLEADATGLFVHRLCTESLLVV
;
A
#
# COMPACT_ATOMS: atom_id res chain seq x y z
N MET A 1 0.95 -7.70 12.20
CA MET A 1 -0.31 -7.10 11.71
C MET A 1 -0.69 -7.68 10.33
N PHE A 2 -0.82 -9.01 10.23
CA PHE A 2 -1.34 -9.74 9.05
C PHE A 2 -2.51 -10.66 9.44
N ARG A 3 -3.11 -10.39 10.60
CA ARG A 3 -4.10 -11.27 11.25
C ARG A 3 -5.54 -10.77 11.10
N VAL A 4 -5.81 -9.92 10.10
CA VAL A 4 -7.18 -9.44 9.84
C VAL A 4 -7.80 -10.05 8.57
N LEU A 5 -7.04 -10.77 7.72
CA LEU A 5 -7.59 -11.31 6.47
C LEU A 5 -7.61 -12.85 6.38
N LYS A 6 -7.42 -13.57 7.50
CA LYS A 6 -7.58 -15.03 7.52
C LYS A 6 -8.94 -15.52 8.02
N GLN A 7 -9.91 -14.65 8.24
CA GLN A 7 -11.26 -15.10 8.53
C GLN A 7 -12.29 -14.09 8.07
N LEU A 8 -13.34 -14.63 7.43
CA LEU A 8 -14.61 -14.02 7.02
C LEU A 8 -14.61 -13.43 5.61
N GLY A 9 -15.14 -14.21 4.68
CA GLY A 9 -15.71 -13.71 3.43
C GLY A 9 -16.91 -12.82 3.74
N SER A 10 -16.65 -11.57 4.12
CA SER A 10 -17.66 -10.53 4.19
C SER A 10 -17.92 -9.97 2.79
N PRO A 11 -19.16 -9.57 2.47
CA PRO A 11 -19.51 -9.04 1.15
C PRO A 11 -18.70 -7.78 0.80
N ILE A 12 -18.33 -6.98 1.81
CA ILE A 12 -17.54 -5.75 1.66
C ILE A 12 -16.10 -6.06 1.22
N ILE A 13 -15.45 -7.07 1.82
CA ILE A 13 -14.08 -7.48 1.44
C ILE A 13 -14.08 -8.10 0.03
N THR A 14 -15.12 -8.82 -0.34
CA THR A 14 -15.24 -9.41 -1.69
C THR A 14 -15.46 -8.34 -2.76
N PHE A 15 -16.30 -7.34 -2.48
CA PHE A 15 -16.58 -6.21 -3.38
C PHE A 15 -15.30 -5.41 -3.68
N THR A 16 -14.60 -4.98 -2.63
CA THR A 16 -13.33 -4.24 -2.77
C THR A 16 -12.27 -5.01 -3.55
N ARG A 17 -12.15 -6.33 -3.34
CA ARG A 17 -11.21 -7.17 -4.10
C ARG A 17 -11.53 -7.22 -5.59
N GLN A 18 -12.80 -7.32 -5.96
CA GLN A 18 -13.20 -7.40 -7.36
C GLN A 18 -13.00 -6.05 -8.06
N ASP A 19 -13.31 -4.94 -7.41
CA ASP A 19 -13.07 -3.60 -7.93
C ASP A 19 -11.57 -3.34 -8.15
N CYS A 20 -10.73 -3.69 -7.17
CA CYS A 20 -9.28 -3.59 -7.31
C CYS A 20 -8.76 -4.44 -8.49
N ARG A 21 -9.34 -5.63 -8.72
CA ARG A 21 -8.98 -6.46 -9.87
C ARG A 21 -9.33 -5.78 -11.19
N CYS A 22 -10.53 -5.22 -11.30
CA CYS A 22 -11.02 -4.49 -12.48
C CYS A 22 -10.21 -3.21 -12.76
N LEU A 23 -9.83 -2.45 -11.74
CA LEU A 23 -8.98 -1.27 -11.92
C LEU A 23 -7.58 -1.67 -12.35
N ALA A 24 -7.04 -2.72 -11.74
CA ALA A 24 -5.72 -3.20 -12.07
C ALA A 24 -5.64 -3.59 -13.56
N THR A 25 -6.67 -4.16 -14.20
CA THR A 25 -6.58 -4.56 -15.63
C THR A 25 -6.34 -3.37 -16.57
N ARG A 26 -6.62 -2.14 -16.12
CA ARG A 26 -6.37 -0.90 -16.86
C ARG A 26 -4.91 -0.45 -16.83
N ILE A 27 -4.08 -1.02 -15.95
CA ILE A 27 -2.66 -0.68 -15.83
C ILE A 27 -1.84 -1.72 -16.60
N PRO A 28 -1.21 -1.36 -17.74
CA PRO A 28 -0.38 -2.29 -18.48
C PRO A 28 0.88 -2.65 -17.68
N GLN A 29 1.39 -3.88 -17.85
CA GLN A 29 2.66 -4.36 -17.26
C GLN A 29 2.77 -4.25 -15.72
N LYS A 30 1.66 -4.29 -14.98
CA LYS A 30 1.66 -4.29 -13.51
C LYS A 30 2.22 -5.60 -12.92
N ARG A 31 2.81 -5.50 -11.73
CA ARG A 31 3.14 -6.64 -10.87
C ARG A 31 2.76 -6.31 -9.43
N PHE A 32 2.17 -7.28 -8.73
CA PHE A 32 1.94 -7.18 -7.30
C PHE A 32 3.07 -7.89 -6.58
N ARG A 33 3.68 -7.23 -5.60
CA ARG A 33 4.74 -7.80 -4.76
C ARG A 33 4.42 -7.52 -3.31
N HIS A 34 4.64 -8.51 -2.47
CA HIS A 34 4.58 -8.32 -1.03
C HIS A 34 5.90 -7.73 -0.53
N ILE A 35 5.80 -6.68 0.29
CA ILE A 35 6.96 -5.98 0.84
C ILE A 35 6.87 -5.91 2.37
N TYR A 36 8.03 -5.79 3.02
CA TYR A 36 8.09 -5.52 4.46
C TYR A 36 7.43 -4.18 4.77
N ARG A 37 6.77 -4.09 5.93
CA ARG A 37 6.10 -2.86 6.35
C ARG A 37 7.08 -1.70 6.49
N GLU A 38 8.28 -1.99 6.99
CA GLU A 38 9.39 -1.05 7.17
C GLU A 38 9.90 -0.48 5.84
N ALA A 39 9.64 -1.16 4.73
CA ALA A 39 9.94 -0.70 3.38
C ALA A 39 8.77 0.05 2.72
N ASN A 40 7.58 0.06 3.34
CA ASN A 40 6.37 0.70 2.80
C ASN A 40 6.01 2.00 3.53
N LYS A 41 7.00 2.70 4.09
CA LYS A 41 6.80 3.84 5.01
C LYS A 41 6.01 5.00 4.41
N CYS A 42 6.23 5.33 3.13
CA CYS A 42 5.49 6.40 2.47
C CYS A 42 3.98 6.11 2.45
N ALA A 43 3.59 4.88 2.10
CA ALA A 43 2.18 4.48 2.10
C ALA A 43 1.61 4.38 3.52
N ASP A 44 2.38 3.87 4.50
CA ASP A 44 1.97 3.80 5.91
C ASP A 44 1.71 5.21 6.48
N CYS A 45 2.60 6.17 6.18
CA CYS A 45 2.45 7.58 6.56
C CYS A 45 1.21 8.21 5.91
N LEU A 46 1.01 8.04 4.60
CA LEU A 46 -0.17 8.56 3.90
C LEU A 46 -1.48 7.94 4.41
N ALA A 47 -1.49 6.65 4.74
CA ALA A 47 -2.65 6.00 5.35
C ALA A 47 -2.96 6.59 6.73
N SER A 48 -1.93 6.87 7.53
CA SER A 48 -2.08 7.55 8.83
C SER A 48 -2.63 8.97 8.65
N ILE A 49 -2.09 9.76 7.72
CA ILE A 49 -2.60 11.10 7.41
C ILE A 49 -4.06 11.00 6.98
N GLY A 50 -4.39 10.08 6.07
CA GLY A 50 -5.75 9.87 5.58
C GLY A 50 -6.74 9.50 6.68
N SER A 51 -6.32 8.78 7.72
CA SER A 51 -7.18 8.46 8.87
C SER A 51 -7.57 9.66 9.72
N LEU A 52 -6.86 10.78 9.58
CA LEU A 52 -7.11 12.04 10.28
C LEU A 52 -7.87 13.06 9.42
N LEU A 53 -8.14 12.73 8.14
CA LEU A 53 -8.89 13.61 7.26
C LEU A 53 -10.40 13.40 7.44
N ASP A 54 -11.14 14.51 7.52
CA ASP A 54 -12.61 14.47 7.54
C ASP A 54 -13.22 14.20 6.16
N SER A 55 -12.43 14.34 5.10
CA SER A 55 -12.84 14.16 3.70
C SER A 55 -12.42 12.80 3.16
N ASP A 56 -13.31 12.15 2.40
CA ASP A 56 -13.08 10.84 1.79
C ASP A 56 -11.90 10.80 0.80
N PHE A 57 -11.52 11.96 0.25
CA PHE A 57 -10.43 12.09 -0.70
C PHE A 57 -9.77 13.47 -0.60
N ALA A 58 -8.43 13.49 -0.69
CA ALA A 58 -7.65 14.72 -0.71
C ALA A 58 -6.54 14.64 -1.76
N VAL A 59 -6.30 15.77 -2.44
CA VAL A 59 -5.17 15.95 -3.35
C VAL A 59 -4.25 17.01 -2.77
N PHE A 60 -3.02 16.63 -2.48
CA PHE A 60 -2.01 17.56 -2.00
C PHE A 60 -1.24 18.14 -3.19
N SER A 61 -1.13 19.47 -3.27
CA SER A 61 -0.34 20.16 -4.30
C SER A 61 1.18 20.03 -4.09
N SER A 62 1.59 19.63 -2.88
CA SER A 62 2.96 19.33 -2.49
C SER A 62 2.97 18.22 -1.43
N PRO A 63 4.06 17.45 -1.28
CA PRO A 63 4.12 16.38 -0.28
C PRO A 63 3.96 16.94 1.14
N PRO A 64 3.14 16.32 2.01
CA PRO A 64 3.03 16.68 3.43
C PRO A 64 4.38 16.63 4.13
N VAL A 65 4.60 17.53 5.11
CA VAL A 65 5.88 17.62 5.83
C VAL A 65 6.28 16.29 6.47
N ASP A 66 5.32 15.58 7.06
CA ASP A 66 5.55 14.27 7.70
C ASP A 66 6.03 13.19 6.71
N LEU A 67 5.74 13.36 5.41
CA LEU A 67 6.12 12.43 4.35
C LEU A 67 7.53 12.68 3.82
N LEU A 68 8.07 13.90 3.96
CA LEU A 68 9.30 14.34 3.30
C LEU A 68 10.50 13.43 3.61
N SER A 69 10.69 13.09 4.89
CA SER A 69 11.80 12.23 5.33
C SER A 69 11.74 10.82 4.73
N PHE A 70 10.53 10.26 4.59
CA PHE A 70 10.34 8.94 3.97
C PHE A 70 10.54 9.00 2.46
N LEU A 71 10.11 10.09 1.82
CA LEU A 71 10.28 10.31 0.39
C LEU A 71 11.76 10.45 0.02
N GLU A 72 12.53 11.20 0.82
CA GLU A 72 13.99 11.34 0.64
C GLU A 72 14.70 9.99 0.83
N ALA A 73 14.33 9.23 1.86
CA ALA A 73 14.89 7.89 2.09
C ALA A 73 14.56 6.91 0.94
N ASP A 74 13.34 6.96 0.39
CA ASP A 74 12.95 6.12 -0.74
C ASP A 74 13.70 6.52 -2.02
N ALA A 75 13.84 7.82 -2.28
CA ALA A 75 14.54 8.37 -3.45
C ALA A 75 16.05 8.06 -3.44
N THR A 76 16.66 8.03 -2.25
CA THR A 76 18.09 7.73 -2.07
C THR A 76 18.39 6.22 -1.99
N GLY A 77 17.37 5.36 -1.95
CA GLY A 77 17.52 3.90 -1.96
C GLY A 77 18.05 3.32 -0.64
N LEU A 78 17.87 4.03 0.49
CA LEU A 78 18.48 3.65 1.76
C LEU A 78 17.83 2.41 2.43
N PHE A 79 18.69 1.42 2.72
CA PHE A 79 18.71 0.45 3.85
C PHE A 79 17.51 -0.43 4.23
N VAL A 80 16.48 -0.61 3.42
CA VAL A 80 15.45 -1.63 3.71
C VAL A 80 15.34 -2.64 2.59
N HIS A 81 15.57 -3.92 2.92
CA HIS A 81 15.16 -5.02 2.06
C HIS A 81 13.67 -4.86 1.80
N ARG A 82 13.30 -4.59 0.55
CA ARG A 82 11.90 -4.34 0.19
C ARG A 82 11.13 -5.65 0.09
N LEU A 83 11.75 -6.70 -0.43
CA LEU A 83 11.07 -7.94 -0.75
C LEU A 83 11.08 -8.87 0.45
N CYS A 84 9.89 -9.33 0.84
CA CYS A 84 9.76 -10.56 1.60
C CYS A 84 10.23 -11.72 0.71
N THR A 85 11.04 -12.64 1.24
CA THR A 85 11.35 -13.90 0.55
C THR A 85 10.02 -14.61 0.26
N GLU A 86 9.62 -14.69 -1.01
CA GLU A 86 8.31 -15.23 -1.35
C GLU A 86 8.17 -16.68 -0.87
N SER A 87 7.11 -16.97 -0.12
CA SER A 87 6.51 -18.30 -0.20
C SER A 87 5.86 -18.38 -1.58
N LEU A 88 6.46 -19.15 -2.46
CA LEU A 88 5.97 -19.52 -3.79
C LEU A 88 4.52 -20.03 -3.69
N LEU A 89 3.54 -19.14 -3.80
CA LEU A 89 2.19 -19.55 -4.16
C LEU A 89 2.09 -19.41 -5.67
N VAL A 90 2.49 -20.49 -6.33
CA VAL A 90 2.14 -20.79 -7.72
C VAL A 90 0.62 -20.62 -7.83
N VAL A 91 0.20 -19.64 -8.65
CA VAL A 91 -1.19 -19.49 -9.12
C VAL A 91 -1.34 -20.26 -10.41
#